data_AF-A0A8S0WVQ1-F1
#
_entry.id   AF-A0A8S0WVQ1-F1
#
_cell.length_a   1.000
_cell.length_b   1.000
_cell.length_c   1.000
_cell.angle_alpha   90.00
_cell.angle_beta   90.00
_cell.angle_gamma   90.00
#
_symmetry.space_group_name_H-M   'P 1'
#
loop_
_entity.id
_entity.type
_entity.pdbx_description
1 polymer ?
#
loop_
_entity_poly.entity_id
_entity_poly.type
_entity_poly.pdbx_seq_one_letter_code
_entity_poly.pdbx_strand_id
1 'polypeptide(L)'
;MTKIGTLLFALFGCLLVSVGAAPTANANLEKRDWIGDIINFLGLGLVTQINAFISLESLETNLITINFDVHNPLLIELTIDRVVSQAGLNGTVYASFDHTFETPFIIKGTQTANSGTIPNVLLTQGALASLDIIPYGVQDLINVDVYARVATINGKIGIPLPIKGLKQANVPASYELVLS
;
A
#
# COMPACT_ATOMS: atom_id res chain seq x y z
N MET A 1 94.32 3.95 -18.03
CA MET A 1 93.35 5.07 -18.09
C MET A 1 92.05 4.43 -18.57
N THR A 2 90.98 4.30 -17.78
CA THR A 2 90.16 5.38 -17.21
C THR A 2 89.34 4.82 -16.03
N LYS A 3 89.05 5.71 -15.07
CA LYS A 3 88.54 5.48 -13.72
C LYS A 3 87.05 5.07 -13.70
N ILE A 4 86.66 4.15 -12.81
CA ILE A 4 85.27 4.01 -12.33
C ILE A 4 85.30 4.29 -10.84
N GLY A 5 84.90 5.50 -10.49
CA GLY A 5 84.62 5.97 -9.14
C GLY A 5 83.12 6.24 -9.03
N THR A 6 82.51 5.58 -8.07
CA THR A 6 81.48 6.05 -7.14
C THR A 6 80.69 7.31 -7.53
N LEU A 7 79.40 7.12 -7.85
CA LEU A 7 78.34 8.08 -7.54
C LEU A 7 77.01 7.30 -7.47
N LEU A 8 76.58 6.91 -6.27
CA LEU A 8 75.69 7.67 -5.37
C LEU A 8 74.26 7.82 -5.93
N PHE A 9 73.35 7.22 -5.16
CA PHE A 9 71.97 7.62 -4.92
C PHE A 9 70.87 7.27 -5.92
N ALA A 10 69.90 6.55 -5.33
CA ALA A 10 68.48 6.71 -5.57
C ALA A 10 67.94 6.16 -6.89
N LEU A 11 67.63 4.86 -6.89
CA LEU A 11 66.35 4.39 -7.43
C LEU A 11 66.04 3.03 -6.78
N PHE A 12 65.46 3.03 -5.59
CA PHE A 12 64.03 2.73 -5.43
C PHE A 12 63.60 1.42 -6.13
N GLY A 13 64.27 0.31 -5.79
CA GLY A 13 63.85 -1.05 -6.12
C GLY A 13 63.20 -1.75 -4.93
N CYS A 14 62.38 -1.05 -4.15
CA CYS A 14 61.59 -1.64 -3.09
C CYS A 14 60.60 -2.65 -3.71
N LEU A 15 60.81 -3.94 -3.42
CA LEU A 15 59.83 -4.79 -2.76
C LEU A 15 58.40 -4.22 -2.77
N LEU A 16 57.59 -4.57 -3.76
CA LEU A 16 56.14 -4.73 -3.58
C LEU A 16 55.64 -5.73 -4.63
N VAL A 17 55.53 -6.99 -4.20
CA VAL A 17 54.61 -7.95 -4.80
C VAL A 17 53.21 -7.38 -4.54
N SER A 18 52.65 -6.65 -5.49
CA SER A 18 51.23 -6.32 -5.44
C SER A 18 50.46 -7.59 -5.81
N VAL A 19 50.06 -8.35 -4.79
CA VAL A 19 48.88 -9.20 -4.91
C VAL A 19 47.73 -8.23 -5.18
N GLY A 20 47.37 -8.08 -6.45
CA GLY A 20 46.10 -7.50 -6.82
C GLY A 20 45.01 -8.40 -6.26
N ALA A 21 44.55 -8.12 -5.04
CA ALA A 21 43.24 -8.55 -4.63
C ALA A 21 42.28 -7.91 -5.64
N ALA A 22 41.86 -8.69 -6.63
CA ALA A 22 40.65 -8.38 -7.36
C ALA A 22 39.59 -8.13 -6.28
N PRO A 23 38.84 -7.02 -6.32
CA PRO A 23 37.70 -6.90 -5.44
C PRO A 23 36.85 -8.13 -5.77
N THR A 24 36.82 -9.11 -4.86
CA THR A 24 35.72 -10.05 -4.82
C THR A 24 34.52 -9.16 -4.70
N ALA A 25 33.78 -9.03 -5.79
CA ALA A 25 32.40 -8.64 -5.74
C ALA A 25 31.67 -9.72 -4.93
N ASN A 26 31.89 -9.71 -3.61
CA ASN A 26 30.82 -9.94 -2.65
C ASN A 26 29.89 -8.73 -2.76
N ALA A 27 29.35 -8.53 -3.96
CA ALA A 27 27.97 -8.15 -4.06
C ALA A 27 27.25 -9.37 -3.47
N ASN A 28 27.12 -9.37 -2.14
CA ASN A 28 25.84 -9.74 -1.57
C ASN A 28 24.84 -8.83 -2.30
N LEU A 29 24.39 -9.28 -3.48
CA LEU A 29 23.07 -9.00 -3.99
C LEU A 29 22.17 -9.65 -2.94
N GLU A 30 22.07 -8.99 -1.79
CA GLU A 30 21.07 -9.30 -0.79
C GLU A 30 19.78 -9.38 -1.58
N LYS A 31 19.14 -10.53 -1.49
CA LYS A 31 17.87 -10.82 -2.12
C LYS A 31 16.89 -9.75 -1.61
N ARG A 32 16.83 -8.62 -2.30
CA ARG A 32 15.98 -7.49 -1.93
C ARG A 32 14.55 -8.02 -1.95
N ASP A 33 13.93 -8.02 -0.77
CA ASP A 33 12.54 -8.41 -0.64
C ASP A 33 11.66 -7.28 -1.16
N TRP A 34 11.58 -7.22 -2.49
CA TRP A 34 10.82 -6.21 -3.22
C TRP A 34 9.32 -6.25 -2.86
N ILE A 35 8.80 -7.40 -2.43
CA ILE A 35 7.42 -7.55 -1.96
C ILE A 35 7.25 -6.84 -0.63
N GLY A 36 8.15 -7.09 0.33
CA GLY A 36 8.18 -6.39 1.61
C GLY A 36 8.32 -4.87 1.45
N ASP A 37 9.21 -4.42 0.56
CA ASP A 37 9.39 -2.99 0.24
C ASP A 37 8.08 -2.37 -0.30
N ILE A 38 7.38 -3.06 -1.20
CA ILE A 38 6.09 -2.61 -1.73
C ILE A 38 5.03 -2.58 -0.63
N ILE A 39 4.92 -3.60 0.20
CA ILE A 39 3.93 -3.64 1.30
C ILE A 39 4.14 -2.47 2.26
N ASN A 40 5.39 -2.19 2.63
CA ASN A 40 5.72 -1.06 3.49
C ASN A 40 5.34 0.27 2.85
N PHE A 41 5.61 0.42 1.55
CA PHE A 41 5.26 1.62 0.81
C PHE A 41 3.74 1.82 0.67
N LEU A 42 2.99 0.74 0.40
CA LEU A 42 1.53 0.76 0.35
C LEU A 42 0.91 0.98 1.74
N GLY A 43 1.61 0.67 2.81
CA GLY A 43 1.23 0.95 4.19
C GLY A 43 1.11 2.45 4.55
N LEU A 44 1.53 3.35 3.65
CA LEU A 44 1.46 4.81 3.85
C LEU A 44 0.08 5.44 3.56
N GLY A 45 -0.91 4.61 3.25
CA GLY A 45 -2.28 5.04 3.04
C GLY A 45 -2.64 5.09 1.56
N LEU A 46 -3.43 4.10 1.15
CA LEU A 46 -3.89 3.96 -0.24
C LEU A 46 -5.23 4.63 -0.46
N VAL A 47 -6.08 4.67 0.57
CA VAL A 47 -7.44 5.17 0.43
C VAL A 47 -7.43 6.68 0.55
N THR A 48 -7.86 7.39 -0.47
CA THR A 48 -7.85 8.87 -0.47
C THR A 48 -9.20 9.47 -0.06
N GLN A 49 -10.28 8.72 -0.24
CA GLN A 49 -11.64 9.16 0.05
C GLN A 49 -12.54 7.96 0.29
N ILE A 50 -13.47 8.06 1.23
CA ILE A 50 -14.57 7.12 1.45
C ILE A 50 -15.88 7.86 1.21
N ASN A 51 -16.83 7.25 0.50
CA ASN A 51 -18.18 7.76 0.33
C ASN A 51 -19.15 6.71 0.84
N ALA A 52 -19.98 7.10 1.81
CA ALA A 52 -20.99 6.25 2.42
C ALA A 52 -22.39 6.72 2.03
N PHE A 53 -23.21 5.79 1.57
CA PHE A 53 -24.59 6.01 1.13
C PHE A 53 -25.52 5.32 2.12
N ILE A 54 -26.27 6.13 2.87
CA ILE A 54 -27.16 5.68 3.93
C ILE A 54 -28.59 5.86 3.45
N SER A 55 -29.32 4.75 3.30
CA SER A 55 -30.73 4.77 2.92
C SER A 55 -31.65 4.79 4.14
N LEU A 56 -32.95 4.99 3.93
CA LEU A 56 -33.93 4.84 5.02
C LEU A 56 -33.96 3.39 5.56
N GLU A 57 -33.87 2.40 4.65
CA GLU A 57 -33.78 0.97 5.02
C GLU A 57 -32.53 0.68 5.86
N SER A 58 -31.45 1.44 5.66
CA SER A 58 -30.23 1.30 6.47
C SER A 58 -30.49 1.59 7.95
N LEU A 59 -31.48 2.43 8.30
CA LEU A 59 -31.82 2.72 9.69
C LEU A 59 -32.43 1.51 10.43
N GLU A 60 -33.02 0.57 9.68
CA GLU A 60 -33.61 -0.66 10.23
C GLU A 60 -32.63 -1.84 10.12
N THR A 61 -31.97 -1.97 8.97
CA THR A 61 -31.10 -3.12 8.65
C THR A 61 -29.67 -2.97 9.15
N ASN A 62 -29.22 -1.75 9.46
CA ASN A 62 -27.83 -1.39 9.77
C ASN A 62 -26.86 -1.70 8.62
N LEU A 63 -27.36 -1.85 7.39
CA LEU A 63 -26.54 -2.08 6.21
C LEU A 63 -26.51 -0.83 5.34
N ILE A 64 -25.32 -0.41 4.95
CA ILE A 64 -25.12 0.71 4.03
C ILE A 64 -24.38 0.26 2.78
N THR A 65 -24.33 1.17 1.81
CA THR A 65 -23.51 1.03 0.63
C THR A 65 -22.36 2.02 0.71
N ILE A 66 -21.18 1.65 0.23
CA ILE A 66 -20.02 2.56 0.15
C ILE A 66 -19.37 2.51 -1.22
N ASN A 67 -18.52 3.48 -1.50
CA ASN A 67 -17.39 3.31 -2.41
C ASN A 67 -16.17 4.05 -1.83
N PHE A 68 -14.99 3.78 -2.36
CA PHE A 68 -13.79 4.46 -1.93
C PHE A 68 -12.81 4.67 -3.08
N ASP A 69 -11.99 5.69 -2.96
CA ASP A 69 -10.94 6.00 -3.91
C ASP A 69 -9.60 5.45 -3.41
N VAL A 70 -8.87 4.78 -4.30
CA VAL A 70 -7.51 4.28 -4.03
C VAL A 70 -6.53 4.95 -4.95
N HIS A 71 -5.49 5.56 -4.36
CA HIS A 71 -4.30 5.98 -5.09
C HIS A 71 -3.28 4.85 -5.12
N ASN A 72 -2.82 4.48 -6.31
CA ASN A 72 -1.72 3.54 -6.49
C ASN A 72 -0.41 4.31 -6.62
N PRO A 73 0.47 4.28 -5.61
CA PRO A 73 1.71 5.04 -5.64
C PRO A 73 2.81 4.35 -6.47
N LEU A 74 2.57 3.12 -6.96
CA LEU A 74 3.51 2.39 -7.80
C LEU A 74 3.43 2.88 -9.25
N LEU A 75 4.53 2.73 -10.00
CA LEU A 75 4.56 3.00 -11.46
C LEU A 75 3.86 1.90 -12.29
N ILE A 76 3.46 0.80 -11.66
CA ILE A 76 2.86 -0.39 -12.27
C ILE A 76 1.42 -0.56 -11.80
N GLU A 77 0.62 -1.30 -12.58
CA GLU A 77 -0.77 -1.60 -12.24
C GLU A 77 -0.87 -2.40 -10.93
N LEU A 78 -1.80 -1.99 -10.07
CA LEU A 78 -2.25 -2.68 -8.87
C LEU A 78 -3.70 -3.12 -9.12
N THR A 79 -3.97 -4.40 -8.90
CA THR A 79 -5.32 -4.95 -9.00
C THR A 79 -5.74 -5.52 -7.66
N ILE A 80 -6.91 -5.13 -7.17
CA ILE A 80 -7.48 -5.61 -5.91
C ILE A 80 -8.60 -6.60 -6.25
N ASP A 81 -8.50 -7.80 -5.69
CA ASP A 81 -9.47 -8.88 -5.90
C ASP A 81 -10.47 -8.96 -4.74
N ARG A 82 -10.02 -8.71 -3.50
CA ARG A 82 -10.86 -8.72 -2.30
C ARG A 82 -10.33 -7.76 -1.24
N VAL A 83 -11.26 -7.15 -0.51
CA VAL A 83 -10.97 -6.30 0.66
C VAL A 83 -11.81 -6.75 1.84
N VAL A 84 -11.16 -6.93 2.98
CA VAL A 84 -11.81 -7.09 4.29
C VAL A 84 -11.43 -5.89 5.13
N SER A 85 -12.41 -5.15 5.61
CA SER A 85 -12.16 -3.86 6.26
C SER A 85 -12.97 -3.69 7.54
N GLN A 86 -12.34 -3.02 8.50
CA GLN A 86 -12.96 -2.45 9.69
C GLN A 86 -12.58 -0.97 9.73
N ALA A 87 -13.60 -0.12 9.63
CA ALA A 87 -13.46 1.33 9.72
C ALA A 87 -14.17 1.84 10.98
N GLY A 88 -13.68 2.95 11.51
CA GLY A 88 -14.19 3.51 12.74
C GLY A 88 -13.65 4.89 13.04
N LEU A 89 -13.79 5.30 14.29
CA LEU A 89 -13.31 6.59 14.76
C LEU A 89 -12.78 6.44 16.18
N ASN A 90 -11.57 6.94 16.44
CA ASN A 90 -10.93 6.89 17.76
C ASN A 90 -10.81 5.45 18.31
N GLY A 91 -10.56 4.48 17.44
CA GLY A 91 -10.41 3.06 17.80
C GLY A 91 -11.71 2.28 17.99
N THR A 92 -12.87 2.93 17.97
CA THR A 92 -14.18 2.25 17.98
C THR A 92 -14.58 1.90 16.55
N VAL A 93 -14.86 0.63 16.27
CA VAL A 93 -15.31 0.16 14.94
C VAL A 93 -16.78 0.54 14.75
N TYR A 94 -17.06 1.24 13.65
CA TYR A 94 -18.42 1.65 13.24
C TYR A 94 -18.90 0.97 11.98
N ALA A 95 -17.99 0.53 11.10
CA ALA A 95 -18.33 -0.13 9.85
C ALA A 95 -17.41 -1.33 9.60
N SER A 96 -17.97 -2.41 9.07
CA SER A 96 -17.20 -3.56 8.63
C SER A 96 -17.80 -4.23 7.41
N PHE A 97 -16.94 -4.72 6.52
CA PHE A 97 -17.35 -5.49 5.35
C PHE A 97 -16.25 -6.45 4.90
N ASP A 98 -16.68 -7.42 4.08
CA ASP A 98 -15.83 -8.36 3.36
C ASP A 98 -16.36 -8.44 1.93
N HIS A 99 -15.61 -7.89 0.98
CA HIS A 99 -16.05 -7.75 -0.39
C HIS A 99 -15.04 -8.34 -1.36
N THR A 100 -15.50 -9.27 -2.19
CA THR A 100 -14.75 -9.80 -3.34
C THR A 100 -15.32 -9.20 -4.61
N PHE A 101 -14.47 -8.59 -5.41
CA PHE A 101 -14.89 -7.93 -6.65
C PHE A 101 -15.15 -8.97 -7.74
N GLU A 102 -16.34 -8.92 -8.36
CA GLU A 102 -16.66 -9.79 -9.50
C GLU A 102 -15.78 -9.48 -10.72
N THR A 103 -15.59 -8.18 -10.98
CA THR A 103 -14.59 -7.67 -11.91
C THR A 103 -13.47 -7.04 -11.10
N PRO A 104 -12.20 -7.47 -11.26
CA PRO A 104 -11.11 -6.98 -10.43
C PRO A 104 -11.01 -5.45 -10.41
N PHE A 105 -10.77 -4.88 -9.25
CA PHE A 105 -10.62 -3.43 -9.09
C PHE A 105 -9.21 -3.01 -9.51
N ILE A 106 -9.11 -2.40 -10.70
CA ILE A 106 -7.83 -2.05 -11.34
C ILE A 106 -7.49 -0.59 -11.03
N ILE A 107 -6.31 -0.36 -10.45
CA ILE A 107 -5.73 0.96 -10.26
C ILE A 107 -4.43 1.05 -11.06
N LYS A 108 -4.44 1.88 -12.11
CA LYS A 108 -3.26 2.12 -12.95
C LYS A 108 -2.15 2.78 -12.13
N GLY A 109 -0.91 2.61 -12.59
CA GLY A 109 0.26 3.19 -11.92
C GLY A 109 0.13 4.71 -11.77
N THR A 110 0.49 5.21 -10.58
CA THR A 110 0.42 6.63 -10.15
C THR A 110 -0.97 7.28 -10.28
N GLN A 111 -2.02 6.51 -10.49
CA GLN A 111 -3.38 7.01 -10.67
C GLN A 111 -4.26 6.69 -9.46
N THR A 112 -5.35 7.45 -9.36
CA THR A 112 -6.43 7.18 -8.42
C THR A 112 -7.60 6.58 -9.18
N ALA A 113 -8.22 5.55 -8.61
CA ALA A 113 -9.42 4.93 -9.14
C ALA A 113 -10.45 4.73 -8.04
N ASN A 114 -11.73 4.78 -8.39
CA ASN A 114 -12.84 4.46 -7.49
C ASN A 114 -13.14 2.96 -7.51
N SER A 115 -13.41 2.37 -6.36
CA SER A 115 -13.72 0.95 -6.20
C SER A 115 -15.00 0.51 -6.93
N GLY A 116 -15.86 1.45 -7.30
CA GLY A 116 -17.25 1.16 -7.55
C GLY A 116 -17.99 0.85 -6.26
N THR A 117 -19.27 0.52 -6.41
CA THR A 117 -20.20 0.35 -5.30
C THR A 117 -19.99 -0.97 -4.57
N ILE A 118 -19.88 -0.89 -3.24
CA ILE A 118 -19.79 -2.03 -2.33
C ILE A 118 -21.04 -2.04 -1.44
N PRO A 119 -21.97 -2.99 -1.66
CA PRO A 119 -23.17 -3.10 -0.86
C PRO A 119 -22.91 -3.86 0.46
N ASN A 120 -23.91 -3.88 1.34
CA ASN A 120 -23.95 -4.70 2.54
C ASN A 120 -22.81 -4.43 3.54
N VAL A 121 -22.40 -3.16 3.67
CA VAL A 121 -21.46 -2.75 4.71
C VAL A 121 -22.21 -2.64 6.03
N LEU A 122 -21.79 -3.44 7.01
CA LEU A 122 -22.44 -3.50 8.32
C LEU A 122 -22.01 -2.33 9.18
N LEU A 123 -22.98 -1.57 9.68
CA LEU A 123 -22.78 -0.59 10.73
C LEU A 123 -22.79 -1.29 12.09
N THR A 124 -21.62 -1.55 12.65
CA THR A 124 -21.43 -2.41 13.83
C THR A 124 -21.99 -1.82 15.12
N GLN A 125 -22.13 -0.50 15.19
CA GLN A 125 -22.80 0.19 16.31
C GLN A 125 -24.30 0.44 16.06
N GLY A 126 -24.80 0.00 14.91
CA GLY A 126 -26.13 0.34 14.41
C GLY A 126 -26.17 1.70 13.71
N ALA A 127 -27.15 1.88 12.83
CA ALA A 127 -27.23 3.03 11.96
C ALA A 127 -27.42 4.35 12.70
N LEU A 128 -28.26 4.37 13.74
CA LEU A 128 -28.51 5.58 14.53
C LEU A 128 -27.26 6.05 15.27
N ALA A 129 -26.50 5.14 15.88
CA ALA A 129 -25.24 5.50 16.55
C ALA A 129 -24.16 5.92 15.54
N SER A 130 -24.16 5.36 14.34
CA SER A 130 -23.25 5.75 13.27
C SER A 130 -23.58 7.12 12.66
N LEU A 131 -24.74 7.73 12.93
CA LEU A 131 -25.01 9.10 12.50
C LEU A 131 -24.15 10.12 13.26
N ASP A 132 -23.78 9.81 14.50
CA ASP A 132 -22.99 10.69 15.36
C ASP A 132 -21.55 10.88 14.84
N ILE A 133 -21.06 9.99 13.99
CA ILE A 133 -19.72 10.10 13.39
C ILE A 133 -19.70 10.93 12.09
N ILE A 134 -20.87 11.18 11.48
CA ILE A 134 -20.96 11.94 10.22
C ILE A 134 -20.34 13.35 10.33
N PRO A 135 -20.59 14.14 11.40
CA PRO A 135 -20.06 15.50 11.50
C PRO A 135 -18.53 15.60 11.52
N TYR A 136 -17.82 14.50 11.81
CA TYR A 136 -16.35 14.49 11.83
C TYR A 136 -15.73 14.49 10.43
N GLY A 137 -16.46 13.99 9.41
CA GLY A 137 -16.01 13.99 8.01
C GLY A 137 -14.76 13.13 7.74
N VAL A 138 -14.37 12.27 8.67
CA VAL A 138 -13.22 11.37 8.57
C VAL A 138 -13.52 10.00 9.19
N GLN A 139 -12.79 8.97 8.75
CA GLN A 139 -12.76 7.66 9.40
C GLN A 139 -11.33 7.11 9.47
N ASP A 140 -11.09 6.31 10.49
CA ASP A 140 -9.89 5.50 10.65
C ASP A 140 -10.15 4.11 10.07
N LEU A 141 -9.28 3.68 9.16
CA LEU A 141 -9.16 2.28 8.77
C LEU A 141 -8.38 1.55 9.87
N ILE A 142 -9.11 0.85 10.74
CA ILE A 142 -8.58 0.23 11.97
C ILE A 142 -7.84 -1.07 11.64
N ASN A 143 -8.40 -1.86 10.72
CA ASN A 143 -7.81 -3.09 10.23
C ASN A 143 -8.31 -3.38 8.82
N VAL A 144 -7.40 -3.43 7.85
CA VAL A 144 -7.73 -3.73 6.45
C VAL A 144 -6.81 -4.80 5.91
N ASP A 145 -7.42 -5.88 5.41
CA ASP A 145 -6.74 -6.90 4.64
C ASP A 145 -7.11 -6.74 3.16
N VAL A 146 -6.08 -6.60 2.32
CA VAL A 146 -6.22 -6.43 0.87
C VAL A 146 -5.58 -7.62 0.17
N TYR A 147 -6.36 -8.31 -0.62
CA TYR A 147 -5.89 -9.38 -1.50
C TYR A 147 -5.71 -8.77 -2.88
N ALA A 148 -4.47 -8.43 -3.21
CA ALA A 148 -4.13 -7.73 -4.44
C ALA A 148 -3.13 -8.52 -5.29
N ARG A 149 -2.93 -8.03 -6.51
CA ARG A 149 -1.88 -8.43 -7.45
C ARG A 149 -1.23 -7.19 -8.01
N VAL A 150 0.10 -7.21 -8.12
CA VAL A 150 0.88 -6.14 -8.76
C VAL A 150 1.42 -6.60 -10.11
N ALA A 151 1.82 -5.64 -10.95
CA ALA A 151 2.32 -5.90 -12.30
C ALA A 151 1.31 -6.67 -13.16
N THR A 152 0.02 -6.42 -12.93
CA THR A 152 -1.06 -6.94 -13.77
C THR A 152 -1.13 -6.18 -15.09
N ILE A 153 -1.83 -6.77 -16.07
CA ILE A 153 -2.18 -6.10 -17.32
C ILE A 153 -3.70 -6.19 -17.47
N ASN A 154 -4.39 -5.06 -17.32
CA ASN A 154 -5.85 -4.98 -17.34
C ASN A 154 -6.49 -5.99 -16.36
N GLY A 155 -5.97 -6.07 -15.13
CA GLY A 155 -6.50 -6.95 -14.09
C GLY A 155 -6.19 -8.43 -14.24
N LYS A 156 -5.42 -8.83 -15.26
CA LYS A 156 -5.04 -10.23 -15.52
C LYS A 156 -3.60 -10.51 -15.12
N ILE A 157 -3.33 -11.78 -14.79
CA ILE A 157 -1.99 -12.26 -14.37
C ILE A 157 -1.53 -11.49 -13.12
N GLY A 158 -0.28 -11.03 -13.05
CA GLY A 158 0.30 -10.33 -11.91
C GLY A 158 0.85 -11.25 -10.81
N ILE A 159 1.59 -10.64 -9.90
CA ILE A 159 2.21 -11.29 -8.75
C ILE A 159 1.31 -11.06 -7.54
N PRO A 160 0.83 -12.12 -6.87
CA PRO A 160 0.02 -11.98 -5.66
C PRO A 160 0.73 -11.17 -4.58
N LEU A 161 0.01 -10.23 -4.00
CA LEU A 161 0.45 -9.32 -2.96
C LEU A 161 -0.64 -9.26 -1.87
N PRO A 162 -0.72 -10.26 -0.98
CA PRO A 162 -1.59 -10.19 0.16
C PRO A 162 -1.03 -9.18 1.17
N ILE A 163 -1.82 -8.18 1.52
CA ILE A 163 -1.48 -7.16 2.51
C ILE A 163 -2.46 -7.32 3.67
N LYS A 164 -1.93 -7.44 4.89
CA LYS A 164 -2.76 -7.68 6.08
C LYS A 164 -2.55 -6.62 7.13
N GLY A 165 -3.61 -6.29 7.84
CA GLY A 165 -3.57 -5.37 8.96
C GLY A 165 -3.14 -3.95 8.61
N LEU A 166 -3.47 -3.49 7.39
CA LEU A 166 -3.27 -2.11 7.01
C LEU A 166 -4.08 -1.20 7.93
N LYS A 167 -3.46 -0.09 8.32
CA LYS A 167 -4.06 0.94 9.15
C LYS A 167 -3.85 2.29 8.49
N GLN A 168 -4.89 3.12 8.52
CA GLN A 168 -4.82 4.47 8.00
C GLN A 168 -5.74 5.36 8.84
N ALA A 169 -5.20 6.42 9.41
CA ALA A 169 -5.97 7.34 10.23
C ALA A 169 -6.47 8.53 9.41
N ASN A 170 -7.56 9.15 9.87
CA ASN A 170 -8.10 10.40 9.32
C ASN A 170 -8.35 10.35 7.80
N VAL A 171 -8.87 9.23 7.28
CA VAL A 171 -9.27 9.12 5.89
C VAL A 171 -10.50 9.99 5.67
N PRO A 172 -10.49 10.93 4.71
CA PRO A 172 -11.67 11.73 4.39
C PRO A 172 -12.88 10.86 4.09
N ALA A 173 -14.02 11.20 4.69
CA ALA A 173 -15.26 10.45 4.59
C ALA A 173 -16.44 11.39 4.33
N SER A 174 -17.17 11.12 3.25
CA SER A 174 -18.41 11.81 2.89
C SER A 174 -19.59 10.89 3.12
N TYR A 175 -20.70 11.48 3.56
CA TYR A 175 -21.93 10.74 3.87
C TYR A 175 -23.10 11.35 3.10
N GLU A 176 -23.80 10.52 2.35
CA GLU A 176 -24.98 10.89 1.59
C GLU A 176 -26.21 10.15 2.13
N LEU A 177 -27.25 10.91 2.50
CA LEU A 177 -28.55 10.35 2.88
C LEU A 177 -29.39 10.17 1.61
N VAL A 178 -29.60 8.92 1.22
CA VAL A 178 -30.40 8.54 0.05
C VAL A 178 -31.83 8.30 0.52
N LEU A 179 -32.67 9.34 0.43
CA LEU A 179 -34.03 9.36 0.98
C LEU A 179 -35.14 9.12 -0.08
N SER A 180 -34.76 8.64 -1.26
CA SER A 180 -35.65 8.45 -2.42
C SER A 180 -36.26 7.06 -2.49
#